data_AF-A0A0Q6ASP3-F1
#
_entry.id   AF-A0A0Q6ASP3-F1
#
_cell.length_a   1.000
_cell.length_b   1.000
_cell.length_c   1.000
_cell.angle_alpha   90.00
_cell.angle_beta   90.00
_cell.angle_gamma   90.00
#
_symmetry.space_group_name_H-M   'P 1'
#
loop_
_entity.id
_entity.type
_entity.pdbx_description
1 polymer ?
#
loop_
_entity_poly.entity_id
_entity_poly.type
_entity_poly.pdbx_seq_one_letter_code
_entity_poly.pdbx_strand_id
1 'polypeptide(L)'
;MEQSMAWVRSDGPIQYMGSTGDPFAIFEGIGMILSTSDNRGMNLAALPLLMVTGHEGSALKVLAAEKGLLKNTLPVSTEGKLLGSITNGQVAMKGSTQASGTFDFVITQSGETLLGRKHTFLSKGADVFAAGELKMRNGNVVGINNLSGHYVPGPNVANTYLDIFKAVNINISKAHLKIYNSQDQITKHILPK
;
A
#
# COMPACT_ATOMS: atom_id res chain seq x y z
N MET A 1 -29.87 58.19 38.29
CA MET A 1 -30.90 57.68 39.22
C MET A 1 -31.88 56.93 38.33
N GLU A 2 -32.16 55.63 38.43
CA GLU A 2 -31.96 54.62 39.46
C GLU A 2 -32.27 53.25 38.80
N GLN A 3 -31.73 52.18 39.37
CA GLN A 3 -31.85 50.80 38.91
C GLN A 3 -33.07 50.10 39.55
N SER A 4 -33.58 49.03 38.92
CA SER A 4 -33.94 47.72 39.53
C SER A 4 -34.89 46.95 38.60
N MET A 5 -34.43 45.85 38.00
CA MET A 5 -34.52 44.45 38.46
C MET A 5 -35.77 43.72 37.93
N ALA A 6 -35.57 42.70 37.08
CA ALA A 6 -36.15 41.37 37.30
C ALA A 6 -35.45 40.34 36.40
N TRP A 7 -34.86 39.36 37.06
CA TRP A 7 -34.25 38.15 36.51
C TRP A 7 -35.32 37.18 36.01
N VAL A 8 -35.06 36.47 34.90
CA VAL A 8 -35.46 35.06 34.74
C VAL A 8 -34.27 34.30 34.16
N ARG A 9 -33.76 33.34 34.94
CA ARG A 9 -32.84 32.30 34.49
C ARG A 9 -33.63 31.30 33.64
N SER A 10 -33.14 31.00 32.45
CA SER A 10 -33.62 29.86 31.66
C SER A 10 -32.54 28.79 31.68
N ASP A 11 -32.48 28.01 32.76
CA ASP A 11 -31.82 26.71 32.77
C ASP A 11 -32.75 25.71 32.07
N GLY A 12 -32.65 25.64 30.75
CA GLY A 12 -33.28 24.61 29.92
C GLY A 12 -32.19 23.67 29.36
N PRO A 13 -32.40 22.34 29.35
CA PRO A 13 -31.41 21.40 28.87
C PRO A 13 -31.09 21.65 27.39
N ILE A 14 -29.79 21.60 27.08
CA ILE A 14 -29.20 21.67 25.75
C ILE A 14 -30.02 20.82 24.78
N GLN A 15 -30.71 21.50 23.86
CA GLN A 15 -31.38 20.84 22.75
C GLN A 15 -30.29 20.35 21.80
N TYR A 16 -30.14 19.04 21.68
CA TYR A 16 -29.34 18.43 20.62
C TYR A 16 -29.98 18.79 19.26
N MET A 17 -29.37 19.75 18.57
CA MET A 17 -29.63 20.06 17.16
C MET A 17 -29.09 18.92 16.29
N GLY A 18 -29.86 17.83 16.19
CA GLY A 18 -29.73 16.85 15.12
C GLY A 18 -30.72 17.20 14.03
N SER A 19 -30.29 17.97 13.02
CA SER A 19 -31.11 18.27 11.85
C SER A 19 -31.45 16.97 11.10
N THR A 20 -32.74 16.76 10.81
CA THR A 20 -33.19 15.64 9.96
C THR A 20 -32.71 15.89 8.53
N GLY A 21 -31.57 15.31 8.17
CA GLY A 21 -30.99 15.41 6.83
C GLY A 21 -29.47 15.57 6.78
N ASP A 22 -28.77 15.61 7.92
CA ASP A 22 -27.31 15.76 7.93
C ASP A 22 -26.58 14.40 8.00
N PRO A 23 -25.90 13.94 6.94
CA PRO A 23 -25.16 12.68 6.96
C PRO A 23 -23.94 12.68 7.88
N PHE A 24 -23.55 13.85 8.43
CA PHE A 24 -22.45 13.95 9.40
C PHE A 24 -22.87 13.70 10.86
N ALA A 25 -24.16 13.71 11.19
CA ALA A 25 -24.65 13.45 12.54
C ALA A 25 -24.47 11.97 12.99
N ILE A 26 -24.18 11.06 12.05
CA ILE A 26 -23.94 9.64 12.34
C ILE A 26 -22.53 9.43 12.96
N PHE A 27 -21.60 10.39 12.80
CA PHE A 27 -20.24 10.24 13.31
C PHE A 27 -20.12 10.38 14.83
N GLU A 28 -20.94 11.21 15.48
CA GLU A 28 -20.87 11.37 16.94
C GLU A 28 -21.50 10.19 17.69
N GLY A 29 -22.51 9.53 17.11
CA GLY A 29 -23.15 8.36 17.70
C GLY A 29 -22.27 7.10 17.69
N ILE A 30 -21.44 6.93 16.65
CA ILE A 30 -20.52 5.79 16.53
C ILE A 30 -19.29 5.99 17.43
N GLY A 31 -18.86 7.23 17.64
CA GLY A 31 -17.71 7.57 18.50
C GLY A 31 -17.90 7.16 19.97
N MET A 32 -19.12 7.23 20.50
CA MET A 32 -19.39 6.83 21.90
C MET A 32 -19.60 5.32 22.09
N ILE A 33 -20.06 4.57 21.09
CA ILE A 33 -20.25 3.11 21.21
C ILE A 33 -18.90 2.37 21.19
N LEU A 34 -17.89 2.92 20.53
CA LEU A 34 -16.54 2.32 20.52
C LEU A 34 -15.77 2.49 21.83
N SER A 35 -16.18 3.40 22.72
CA SER A 35 -15.40 3.77 23.91
C SER A 35 -15.87 3.16 25.23
N THR A 36 -16.86 2.24 25.24
CA THR A 36 -17.41 1.68 26.48
C THR A 36 -17.42 0.14 26.60
N SER A 37 -16.77 -0.59 25.69
CA SER A 37 -16.78 -2.07 25.75
C SER A 37 -15.47 -2.65 26.30
N ASP A 38 -15.46 -2.88 27.61
CA ASP A 38 -14.43 -3.61 28.38
C ASP A 38 -14.48 -5.14 28.13
N ASN A 39 -14.21 -5.57 26.88
CA ASN A 39 -14.14 -7.01 26.57
C ASN A 39 -12.96 -7.32 25.63
N ARG A 40 -11.95 -8.03 26.18
CA ARG A 40 -10.62 -8.29 25.59
C ARG A 40 -10.60 -9.27 24.40
N GLY A 41 -11.64 -9.31 23.57
CA GLY A 41 -11.77 -10.32 22.49
C GLY A 41 -12.30 -9.84 21.14
N MET A 42 -12.82 -8.62 20.99
CA MET A 42 -13.49 -8.20 19.74
C MET A 42 -13.16 -6.79 19.25
N ASN A 43 -11.89 -6.38 19.27
CA ASN A 43 -11.48 -5.06 18.74
C ASN A 43 -10.45 -5.09 17.60
N LEU A 44 -10.25 -6.25 16.95
CA LEU A 44 -9.31 -6.37 15.82
C LEU A 44 -9.99 -6.36 14.43
N ALA A 45 -11.32 -6.46 14.36
CA ALA A 45 -12.03 -6.48 13.08
C ALA A 45 -12.52 -5.09 12.62
N ALA A 46 -12.52 -4.07 13.49
CA ALA A 46 -13.01 -2.73 13.17
C ALA A 46 -11.92 -1.73 12.75
N LEU A 47 -10.65 -2.13 12.80
CA LEU A 47 -9.51 -1.25 12.51
C LEU A 47 -9.08 -1.11 11.03
N PRO A 48 -9.61 -1.83 10.01
CA PRO A 48 -9.17 -1.54 8.64
C PRO A 48 -9.90 -0.35 8.01
N LEU A 49 -11.03 0.12 8.55
CA LEU A 49 -11.85 1.15 7.87
C LEU A 49 -11.50 2.60 8.24
N LEU A 50 -11.01 2.85 9.46
CA LEU A 50 -10.76 4.23 9.94
C LEU A 50 -9.44 4.84 9.43
N MET A 51 -8.54 4.03 8.88
CA MET A 51 -7.22 4.49 8.36
C MET A 51 -7.21 4.78 6.86
N VAL A 52 -8.35 4.72 6.17
CA VAL A 52 -8.41 4.80 4.70
C VAL A 52 -8.56 6.23 4.14
N THR A 53 -8.77 7.23 5.00
CA THR A 53 -9.15 8.59 4.54
C THR A 53 -8.00 9.57 4.30
N GLY A 54 -6.74 9.14 4.35
CA GLY A 54 -5.61 10.06 4.14
C GLY A 54 -4.50 9.47 3.29
N HIS A 55 -4.29 10.05 2.10
CA HIS A 55 -3.10 9.89 1.27
C HIS A 55 -2.97 8.58 0.48
N GLU A 56 -2.36 8.67 -0.71
CA GLU A 56 -2.15 7.63 -1.74
C GLU A 56 -1.52 6.30 -1.25
N GLY A 57 -1.10 6.22 0.03
CA GLY A 57 -0.57 5.01 0.67
C GLY A 57 -1.58 4.14 1.42
N SER A 58 -2.85 4.55 1.56
CA SER A 58 -3.83 3.82 2.37
C SER A 58 -4.30 2.51 1.72
N ALA A 59 -4.61 2.53 0.42
CA ALA A 59 -4.97 1.32 -0.32
C ALA A 59 -3.83 0.29 -0.32
N LEU A 60 -2.59 0.78 -0.40
CA LEU A 60 -1.41 -0.07 -0.38
C LEU A 60 -1.17 -0.72 0.98
N LYS A 61 -1.41 0.02 2.08
CA LYS A 61 -1.37 -0.52 3.44
C LYS A 61 -2.47 -1.54 3.72
N VAL A 62 -3.68 -1.32 3.21
CA VAL A 62 -4.78 -2.28 3.31
C VAL A 62 -4.44 -3.55 2.51
N LEU A 63 -3.97 -3.40 1.27
CA LEU A 63 -3.51 -4.52 0.45
C LEU A 63 -2.35 -5.28 1.11
N ALA A 64 -1.44 -4.57 1.77
CA ALA A 64 -0.35 -5.19 2.52
C ALA A 64 -0.83 -6.00 3.71
N ALA A 65 -1.80 -5.48 4.45
CA ALA A 65 -2.42 -6.19 5.57
C ALA A 65 -3.13 -7.46 5.08
N GLU A 66 -3.76 -7.41 3.91
CA GLU A 66 -4.44 -8.57 3.31
C GLU A 66 -3.50 -9.59 2.67
N LYS A 67 -2.43 -9.16 1.98
CA LYS A 67 -1.59 -10.02 1.15
C LYS A 67 -0.25 -10.40 1.79
N GLY A 68 0.13 -9.73 2.87
CA GLY A 68 1.37 -9.95 3.61
C GLY A 68 2.55 -9.12 3.09
N LEU A 69 3.33 -8.56 4.01
CA LEU A 69 4.55 -7.82 3.71
C LEU A 69 5.75 -8.78 3.60
N LEU A 70 6.53 -8.66 2.53
CA LEU A 70 7.72 -9.49 2.31
C LEU A 70 8.85 -9.03 3.23
N LYS A 71 9.31 -9.94 4.09
CA LYS A 71 10.35 -9.67 5.06
C LYS A 71 11.73 -9.80 4.44
N ASN A 72 12.59 -8.82 4.71
CA ASN A 72 13.99 -8.94 4.34
C ASN A 72 14.70 -9.89 5.33
N THR A 73 15.41 -10.88 4.80
CA THR A 73 16.14 -11.88 5.60
C THR A 73 17.65 -11.74 5.52
N LEU A 74 18.17 -10.86 4.66
CA LEU A 74 19.59 -10.71 4.38
C LEU A 74 20.13 -9.31 4.65
N PRO A 75 21.45 -9.16 4.85
CA PRO A 75 22.09 -7.85 4.95
C PRO A 75 21.95 -7.05 3.66
N VAL A 76 22.03 -5.73 3.79
CA VAL A 76 22.01 -4.79 2.65
C VAL A 76 23.24 -5.03 1.79
N SER A 77 23.03 -5.31 0.51
CA SER A 77 24.14 -5.47 -0.45
C SER A 77 24.81 -4.14 -0.74
N THR A 78 26.13 -4.11 -0.77
CA THR A 78 26.94 -2.92 -1.13
C THR A 78 27.17 -2.80 -2.64
N GLU A 79 26.89 -3.85 -3.41
CA GLU A 79 27.12 -3.93 -4.87
C GLU A 79 25.89 -3.51 -5.69
N GLY A 80 24.79 -3.16 -5.01
CA GLY A 80 23.57 -2.76 -5.69
C GLY A 80 23.67 -1.38 -6.35
N LYS A 81 22.71 -1.10 -7.23
CA LYS A 81 22.65 0.18 -7.94
C LYS A 81 21.21 0.55 -8.23
N LEU A 82 20.83 1.77 -7.89
CA LEU A 82 19.54 2.34 -8.27
C LEU A 82 19.64 2.88 -9.70
N LEU A 83 18.80 2.36 -10.59
CA LEU A 83 18.79 2.67 -12.03
C LEU A 83 17.58 3.50 -12.45
N GLY A 84 16.49 3.44 -11.68
CA GLY A 84 15.30 4.25 -11.90
C GLY A 84 14.25 4.02 -10.82
N SER A 85 13.11 4.68 -10.98
CA SER A 85 11.92 4.44 -10.18
C SER A 85 10.66 4.60 -11.03
N ILE A 86 9.56 4.02 -10.55
CA ILE A 86 8.22 4.23 -11.08
C ILE A 86 7.36 4.76 -9.94
N THR A 87 6.82 5.96 -10.14
CA THR A 87 5.95 6.62 -9.18
C THR A 87 4.68 7.04 -9.89
N ASN A 88 3.53 6.58 -9.40
CA ASN A 88 2.23 6.86 -10.01
C ASN A 88 2.20 6.58 -11.53
N GLY A 89 2.74 5.41 -11.91
CA GLY A 89 2.86 4.98 -13.31
C GLY A 89 3.92 5.70 -14.17
N GLN A 90 4.56 6.76 -13.65
CA GLN A 90 5.58 7.50 -14.37
C GLN A 90 6.96 6.90 -14.13
N VAL A 91 7.64 6.52 -15.22
CA VAL A 91 8.98 5.93 -15.19
C VAL A 91 10.03 7.04 -15.22
N ALA A 92 10.90 7.08 -14.22
CA ALA A 92 12.05 7.98 -14.14
C ALA A 92 13.36 7.17 -14.10
N MET A 93 14.15 7.24 -15.16
CA MET A 93 15.45 6.56 -15.23
C MET A 93 16.59 7.48 -14.81
N LYS A 94 17.63 6.94 -14.17
CA LYS A 94 18.81 7.69 -13.75
C LYS A 94 19.89 7.73 -14.83
N GLY A 95 20.44 8.92 -15.06
CA GLY A 95 21.54 9.14 -16.00
C GLY A 95 21.16 8.77 -17.43
N SER A 96 22.04 8.04 -18.11
CA SER A 96 21.82 7.54 -19.48
C SER A 96 21.09 6.20 -19.55
N THR A 97 20.54 5.70 -18.43
CA THR A 97 19.86 4.40 -18.40
C THR A 97 18.59 4.47 -19.22
N GLN A 98 18.45 3.56 -20.19
CA GLN A 98 17.23 3.44 -20.99
C GLN A 98 16.13 2.75 -20.21
N ALA A 99 14.87 3.14 -20.41
CA ALA A 99 13.70 2.44 -19.88
C ALA A 99 13.39 1.14 -20.67
N SER A 100 14.42 0.33 -20.90
CA SER A 100 14.41 -0.90 -21.67
C SER A 100 15.45 -1.86 -21.12
N GLY A 101 15.08 -3.12 -20.92
CA GLY A 101 15.93 -4.14 -20.30
C GLY A 101 15.22 -4.90 -19.18
N THR A 102 15.99 -5.70 -18.43
CA THR A 102 15.53 -6.38 -17.22
C THR A 102 16.15 -5.70 -16.01
N PHE A 103 15.35 -5.43 -14.99
CA PHE A 103 15.75 -4.75 -13.76
C PHE A 103 15.26 -5.56 -12.56
N ASP A 104 16.06 -5.59 -11.49
CA ASP A 104 15.53 -5.94 -10.18
C ASP A 104 14.57 -4.84 -9.76
N PHE A 105 13.42 -5.21 -9.20
CA PHE A 105 12.46 -4.25 -8.67
C PHE A 105 12.10 -4.57 -7.23
N VAL A 106 11.76 -3.51 -6.49
CA VAL A 106 11.08 -3.60 -5.19
C VAL A 106 9.96 -2.56 -5.15
N ILE A 107 8.81 -2.92 -4.59
CA ILE A 107 7.72 -1.99 -4.28
C ILE A 107 7.79 -1.72 -2.77
N THR A 108 8.23 -0.52 -2.42
CA THR A 108 8.46 -0.12 -1.02
C THR A 108 7.13 0.09 -0.30
N GLN A 109 7.20 0.24 1.02
CA GLN A 109 6.03 0.54 1.85
C GLN A 109 5.36 1.89 1.55
N SER A 110 6.09 2.81 0.90
CA SER A 110 5.54 4.09 0.44
C SER A 110 4.83 4.00 -0.92
N GLY A 111 4.88 2.85 -1.59
CA GLY A 111 4.35 2.67 -2.94
C GLY A 111 5.27 3.13 -4.05
N GLU A 112 6.50 3.52 -3.73
CA GLU A 112 7.53 3.76 -4.73
C GLU A 112 8.03 2.42 -5.28
N THR A 113 8.07 2.28 -6.60
CA THR A 113 8.69 1.12 -7.25
C THR A 113 10.11 1.48 -7.64
N LEU A 114 11.10 0.89 -6.99
CA LEU A 114 12.51 1.13 -7.28
C LEU A 114 13.01 0.10 -8.30
N LEU A 115 13.73 0.56 -9.31
CA LEU A 115 14.32 -0.28 -10.36
C LEU A 115 15.84 -0.23 -10.29
N GLY A 116 16.49 -1.38 -10.36
CA GLY A 116 17.95 -1.40 -10.38
C GLY A 116 18.58 -2.77 -10.29
N ARG A 117 19.59 -2.88 -9.42
CA ARG A 117 20.37 -4.09 -9.15
C ARG A 117 20.40 -4.35 -7.65
N LYS A 118 20.23 -5.62 -7.27
CA LYS A 118 20.19 -6.17 -5.91
C LYS A 118 18.99 -5.66 -5.09
N HIS A 119 18.03 -6.55 -4.80
CA HIS A 119 16.80 -6.20 -4.06
C HIS A 119 17.05 -5.59 -2.68
N THR A 120 18.02 -6.11 -1.91
CA THR A 120 18.33 -5.60 -0.56
C THR A 120 18.95 -4.20 -0.58
N PHE A 121 19.69 -3.85 -1.63
CA PHE A 121 20.18 -2.49 -1.84
C PHE A 121 19.02 -1.54 -2.15
N LEU A 122 18.13 -1.95 -3.05
CA LEU A 122 16.99 -1.11 -3.46
C LEU A 122 16.08 -0.81 -2.27
N SER A 123 15.76 -1.81 -1.43
CA SER A 123 14.93 -1.58 -0.24
C SER A 123 15.68 -0.99 0.94
N LYS A 124 17.02 -0.85 0.86
CA LYS A 124 17.90 -0.52 2.00
C LYS A 124 17.68 -1.45 3.20
N GLY A 125 17.33 -2.71 2.92
CA GLY A 125 17.06 -3.73 3.93
C GLY A 125 15.67 -3.66 4.57
N ALA A 126 14.81 -2.71 4.15
CA ALA A 126 13.43 -2.63 4.61
C ALA A 126 12.55 -3.72 3.98
N ASP A 127 11.47 -4.05 4.66
CA ASP A 127 10.43 -4.91 4.14
C ASP A 127 9.66 -4.25 2.99
N VAL A 128 9.15 -5.06 2.05
CA VAL A 128 8.57 -4.58 0.77
C VAL A 128 7.26 -5.30 0.46
N PHE A 129 6.40 -4.70 -0.37
CA PHE A 129 5.14 -5.34 -0.81
C PHE A 129 5.36 -6.36 -1.92
N ALA A 130 6.34 -6.11 -2.78
CA ALA A 130 6.70 -7.00 -3.87
C ALA A 130 8.18 -6.83 -4.20
N ALA A 131 8.82 -7.91 -4.61
CA ALA A 131 10.18 -7.91 -5.14
C ALA A 131 10.31 -8.96 -6.24
N GLY A 132 11.17 -8.70 -7.22
CA GLY A 132 11.42 -9.64 -8.30
C GLY A 132 12.21 -9.01 -9.43
N GLU A 133 12.06 -9.55 -10.63
CA GLU A 133 12.57 -8.92 -11.84
C GLU A 133 11.42 -8.37 -12.69
N LEU A 134 11.70 -7.22 -13.30
CA LEU A 134 10.78 -6.51 -14.17
C LEU A 134 11.47 -6.26 -15.50
N LYS A 135 10.82 -6.69 -16.58
CA LYS A 135 11.26 -6.47 -17.95
C LYS A 135 10.50 -5.32 -18.58
N MET A 136 11.25 -4.33 -19.08
CA MET A 136 10.72 -3.17 -19.78
C MET A 136 11.13 -3.17 -21.25
N ARG A 137 10.24 -2.63 -22.09
CA ARG A 137 10.54 -2.24 -23.48
C ARG A 137 9.90 -0.90 -23.77
N ASN A 138 10.72 0.07 -24.19
CA ASN A 138 10.26 1.42 -24.55
C ASN A 138 9.36 2.04 -23.45
N GLY A 139 9.77 1.97 -22.19
CA GLY A 139 9.02 2.50 -21.05
C GLY A 139 7.82 1.65 -20.60
N ASN A 140 7.44 0.59 -21.34
CA ASN A 140 6.32 -0.27 -20.98
C ASN A 140 6.82 -1.51 -20.22
N VAL A 141 6.09 -1.92 -19.18
CA VAL A 141 6.31 -3.20 -18.51
C VAL A 141 5.77 -4.32 -19.40
N VAL A 142 6.62 -5.27 -19.76
CA VAL A 142 6.28 -6.39 -20.65
C VAL A 142 6.46 -7.76 -20.00
N GLY A 143 7.15 -7.83 -18.86
CA GLY A 143 7.27 -9.07 -18.11
C GLY A 143 7.60 -8.81 -16.65
N ILE A 144 7.06 -9.66 -15.78
CA ILE A 144 7.25 -9.61 -14.34
C ILE A 144 7.53 -11.05 -13.87
N ASN A 145 8.40 -11.21 -12.89
CA ASN A 145 8.51 -12.44 -12.12
C ASN A 145 8.68 -12.16 -10.62
N ASN A 146 8.69 -13.22 -9.82
CA ASN A 146 8.92 -13.19 -8.38
C ASN A 146 10.34 -13.67 -8.01
N LEU A 147 11.29 -13.63 -8.95
CA LEU A 147 12.68 -14.00 -8.69
C LEU A 147 13.37 -12.86 -7.92
N SER A 148 13.31 -12.91 -6.60
CA SER A 148 13.84 -11.84 -5.74
C SER A 148 14.89 -12.32 -4.74
N GLY A 149 15.38 -13.55 -4.90
CA GLY A 149 16.27 -14.20 -3.95
C GLY A 149 15.68 -14.20 -2.53
N HIS A 150 16.16 -13.28 -1.68
CA HIS A 150 15.99 -13.24 -0.23
C HIS A 150 14.59 -12.95 0.30
N TYR A 151 13.77 -12.24 -0.48
CA TYR A 151 12.37 -12.03 -0.11
C TYR A 151 11.52 -13.29 -0.31
N VAL A 152 12.08 -14.34 -0.97
CA VAL A 152 11.47 -15.63 -1.34
C VAL A 152 9.93 -15.56 -1.39
N PRO A 153 9.36 -14.70 -2.26
CA PRO A 153 7.92 -14.51 -2.31
C PRO A 153 7.29 -15.83 -2.72
N GLY A 154 6.59 -16.46 -1.78
CA GLY A 154 5.86 -17.68 -2.05
C GLY A 154 4.83 -17.46 -3.16
N PRO A 155 4.43 -18.51 -3.90
CA PRO A 155 3.50 -18.38 -5.01
C PRO A 155 2.21 -17.63 -4.66
N ASN A 156 1.71 -17.78 -3.41
CA ASN A 156 0.51 -17.10 -2.93
C ASN A 156 0.67 -15.56 -2.92
N VAL A 157 1.84 -15.05 -2.52
CA VAL A 157 2.13 -13.61 -2.54
C VAL A 157 2.44 -13.15 -3.96
N ALA A 158 3.19 -13.93 -4.73
CA ALA A 158 3.48 -13.60 -6.12
C ALA A 158 2.21 -13.47 -6.99
N ASN A 159 1.15 -14.23 -6.68
CA ASN A 159 -0.15 -14.13 -7.36
C ASN A 159 -0.80 -12.75 -7.22
N THR A 160 -0.45 -11.98 -6.20
CA THR A 160 -1.04 -10.66 -5.92
C THR A 160 -0.26 -9.53 -6.57
N TYR A 161 0.87 -9.81 -7.23
CA TYR A 161 1.73 -8.77 -7.82
C TYR A 161 0.93 -7.89 -8.77
N LEU A 162 0.11 -8.47 -9.66
CA LEU A 162 -0.68 -7.67 -10.61
C LEU A 162 -1.62 -6.68 -9.93
N ASP A 163 -2.17 -7.02 -8.76
CA ASP A 163 -3.04 -6.13 -7.99
C ASP A 163 -2.23 -5.04 -7.29
N ILE A 164 -1.05 -5.37 -6.77
CA ILE A 164 -0.11 -4.39 -6.18
C ILE A 164 0.35 -3.40 -7.26
N PHE A 165 0.74 -3.87 -8.45
CA PHE A 165 1.15 -3.02 -9.57
C PHE A 165 0.04 -2.06 -10.00
N LYS A 166 -1.22 -2.52 -10.05
CA LYS A 166 -2.37 -1.65 -10.31
C LYS A 166 -2.58 -0.62 -9.19
N ALA A 167 -2.43 -1.02 -7.94
CA ALA A 167 -2.59 -0.13 -6.79
C ALA A 167 -1.56 1.01 -6.77
N VAL A 168 -0.36 0.79 -7.31
CA VAL A 168 0.67 1.85 -7.51
C VAL A 168 0.61 2.49 -8.91
N ASN A 169 -0.51 2.31 -9.61
CA ASN A 169 -0.82 2.89 -10.92
C ASN A 169 0.19 2.55 -12.04
N ILE A 170 0.82 1.38 -11.98
CA ILE A 170 1.74 0.93 -13.02
C ILE A 170 0.95 0.23 -14.13
N ASN A 171 1.14 0.68 -15.37
CA ASN A 171 0.54 0.04 -16.53
C ASN A 171 1.20 -1.33 -16.82
N ILE A 172 0.44 -2.39 -16.54
CA ILE A 172 0.83 -3.79 -16.75
C ILE A 172 -0.01 -4.48 -17.85
N SER A 173 -0.76 -3.73 -18.66
CA SER A 173 -1.63 -4.29 -19.72
C SER A 173 -0.90 -5.18 -20.72
N LYS A 174 0.41 -4.94 -20.93
CA LYS A 174 1.26 -5.70 -21.85
C LYS A 174 2.15 -6.72 -21.14
N ALA A 175 2.05 -6.85 -19.82
CA ALA A 175 2.95 -7.65 -19.02
C ALA A 175 2.41 -9.08 -18.85
N HIS A 176 3.27 -10.07 -19.06
CA HIS A 176 3.04 -11.39 -18.48
C HIS A 176 3.63 -11.44 -17.06
N LEU A 177 3.09 -12.31 -16.22
CA LEU A 177 3.65 -12.65 -14.91
C LEU A 177 4.00 -14.12 -14.86
N LYS A 178 5.27 -14.43 -14.60
CA LYS A 178 5.75 -15.79 -14.32
C LYS A 178 6.00 -15.93 -12.83
N ILE A 179 5.36 -16.92 -12.23
CA ILE A 179 5.50 -17.23 -10.81
C ILE A 179 6.30 -18.51 -10.66
N TYR A 180 7.39 -18.40 -9.92
CA TYR A 180 8.34 -19.45 -9.60
C TYR A 180 8.12 -19.92 -8.16
N ASN A 181 8.29 -21.21 -7.89
CA ASN A 181 8.39 -21.75 -6.54
C ASN A 181 9.83 -21.62 -6.00
N SER A 182 10.07 -22.11 -4.79
CA SER A 182 11.39 -22.13 -4.16
C SER A 182 12.44 -23.01 -4.86
N GLN A 183 12.05 -23.78 -5.89
CA GLN A 183 12.92 -24.60 -6.72
C GLN A 183 13.12 -24.00 -8.13
N ASP A 184 12.79 -22.71 -8.31
CA ASP A 184 12.87 -22.00 -9.59
C ASP A 184 12.06 -22.65 -10.73
N GLN A 185 11.02 -23.42 -10.38
CA GLN A 185 10.09 -23.99 -11.35
C GLN A 185 8.90 -23.07 -11.53
N ILE A 186 8.50 -22.85 -12.78
CA ILE A 186 7.31 -22.06 -13.09
C ILE A 186 6.09 -22.85 -12.62
N THR A 187 5.38 -22.29 -11.65
CA THR A 187 4.11 -22.83 -11.14
C THR A 187 2.91 -22.20 -11.80
N LYS A 188 3.06 -20.95 -12.28
CA LYS A 188 1.99 -20.23 -12.97
C LYS A 188 2.56 -19.24 -13.97
N HIS A 189 1.89 -19.12 -15.11
CA HIS A 189 2.18 -18.10 -16.11
C HIS A 189 0.87 -17.39 -16.45
N ILE A 190 0.79 -16.11 -16.10
CA ILE A 190 -0.36 -15.25 -16.36
C ILE A 190 -0.02 -14.40 -17.57
N LEU A 191 -0.83 -14.50 -18.62
CA LEU A 191 -0.67 -13.73 -19.84
C LEU A 191 -1.26 -12.32 -19.70
N PRO A 192 -0.81 -11.36 -20.53
CA PRO A 192 -1.43 -10.05 -20.59
C PRO A 192 -2.92 -10.18 -20.92
N LYS A 193 -3.75 -9.29 -20.36
CA LYS A 193 -5.19 -9.21 -20.64
C LYS A 193 -5.49 -8.07 -21.61
#